data_AF-A0A2D8BFI7-F1
#
_entry.id   AF-A0A2D8BFI7-F1
#
_cell.length_a   1.000
_cell.length_b   1.000
_cell.length_c   1.000
_cell.angle_alpha   90.00
_cell.angle_beta   90.00
_cell.angle_gamma   90.00
#
_symmetry.space_group_name_H-M   'P 1'
#
loop_
_entity.id
_entity.type
_entity.pdbx_description
1 polymer ?
#
loop_
_entity_poly.entity_id
_entity_poly.type
_entity_poly.pdbx_seq_one_letter_code
_entity_poly.pdbx_strand_id
1 'polypeptide(L)'
;TDDPAGMGGVGTYSVTGDLSYIDFDSGEETIADGTPFVLDLNTDALSSEDQGKNIVGVLVSMSYDEDEEGAGGLQCNGPNSPQNAPDTISGTATHLEFTNTGDGQNQGGSGSHDVTTEWYNSTLIGTEVEGLSESEIADQLDSKGAGLGDYSVEISVSSNQGSSFGCQNSDSGETVSYTVQLIVLDYEITPYIEIEDL
;
A
#
# COMPACT_ATOMS: atom_id res chain seq x y z
N THR A 1 -11.90 45.31 -8.17
CA THR A 1 -11.11 44.84 -7.02
C THR A 1 -11.48 43.39 -6.87
N ASP A 2 -10.70 42.50 -7.49
CA ASP A 2 -10.83 41.07 -7.23
C ASP A 2 -10.50 40.86 -5.76
N ASP A 3 -11.53 40.49 -5.00
CA ASP A 3 -11.37 39.93 -3.66
C ASP A 3 -10.53 38.66 -3.84
N PRO A 4 -9.43 38.43 -3.10
CA PRO A 4 -8.82 37.12 -3.11
C PRO A 4 -9.85 36.21 -2.45
N ALA A 5 -10.63 35.50 -3.25
CA ALA A 5 -11.74 34.66 -2.81
C ALA A 5 -11.20 33.67 -1.78
N GLY A 6 -11.33 34.05 -0.51
CA GLY A 6 -10.96 33.26 0.63
C GLY A 6 -11.88 32.07 0.65
N MET A 7 -11.29 30.90 0.88
CA MET A 7 -11.98 29.63 1.15
C MET A 7 -13.30 29.88 1.89
N GLY A 8 -14.38 29.28 1.39
CA GLY A 8 -15.73 29.49 1.88
C GLY A 8 -15.84 29.31 3.40
N GLY A 9 -16.73 30.10 4.01
CA GLY A 9 -17.00 30.02 5.46
C GLY A 9 -17.62 28.70 5.89
N VAL A 10 -17.96 28.56 7.17
CA VAL A 10 -18.62 27.36 7.69
C VAL A 10 -19.96 27.12 6.96
N GLY A 11 -20.16 25.93 6.43
CA GLY A 11 -21.34 25.58 5.63
C GLY A 11 -21.48 24.09 5.37
N THR A 12 -22.26 23.75 4.35
CA THR A 12 -22.35 22.39 3.81
C THR A 12 -21.61 22.35 2.48
N TYR A 13 -20.74 21.37 2.33
CA TYR A 13 -19.89 21.20 1.15
C TYR A 13 -20.00 19.79 0.60
N SER A 14 -19.92 19.68 -0.73
CA SER A 14 -19.67 18.41 -1.41
C SER A 14 -18.18 18.32 -1.71
N VAL A 15 -17.58 17.17 -1.39
CA VAL A 15 -16.16 16.91 -1.63
C VAL A 15 -16.03 15.77 -2.64
N THR A 16 -15.37 16.05 -3.77
CA THR A 16 -15.01 15.03 -4.75
C THR A 16 -13.49 14.87 -4.80
N GLY A 17 -13.02 13.68 -5.14
CA GLY A 17 -11.60 13.44 -5.30
C GLY A 17 -11.31 12.24 -6.18
N ASP A 18 -10.21 12.35 -6.93
CA ASP A 18 -9.68 11.34 -7.82
C ASP A 18 -8.29 10.93 -7.35
N LEU A 19 -8.05 9.62 -7.27
CA LEU A 19 -6.76 9.05 -6.93
C LEU A 19 -5.96 8.74 -8.19
N SER A 20 -4.69 9.12 -8.18
CA SER A 20 -3.70 8.72 -9.17
C SER A 20 -2.45 8.19 -8.48
N TYR A 21 -1.59 7.50 -9.23
CA TYR A 21 -0.43 6.80 -8.70
C TYR A 21 0.84 7.23 -9.42
N ILE A 22 1.92 7.43 -8.67
CA ILE A 22 3.27 7.64 -9.19
C ILE A 22 4.06 6.37 -8.87
N ASP A 23 4.61 5.73 -9.90
CA ASP A 23 5.54 4.61 -9.71
C ASP A 23 6.80 5.13 -9.01
N PHE A 24 7.10 4.59 -7.83
CA PHE A 24 8.22 5.03 -7.02
C PHE A 24 9.40 4.06 -7.12
N ASP A 25 9.14 2.77 -6.94
CA ASP A 25 10.10 1.71 -7.17
C ASP A 25 9.41 0.36 -7.46
N SER A 26 10.11 -0.58 -8.07
CA SER A 26 9.64 -1.97 -8.24
C SER A 26 10.81 -2.93 -8.40
N GLY A 27 10.61 -4.17 -7.96
CA GLY A 27 11.67 -5.16 -7.95
C GLY A 27 11.16 -6.57 -7.67
N GLU A 28 12.11 -7.49 -7.59
CA GLU A 28 11.91 -8.88 -7.21
C GLU A 28 13.07 -9.29 -6.32
N GLU A 29 12.78 -9.82 -5.13
CA GLU A 29 13.78 -10.18 -4.14
C GLU A 29 13.47 -11.54 -3.52
N THR A 30 14.49 -12.38 -3.37
CA THR A 30 14.37 -13.63 -2.58
C THR A 30 14.64 -13.31 -1.12
N ILE A 31 13.60 -13.39 -0.30
CA ILE A 31 13.62 -12.97 1.10
C ILE A 31 13.66 -14.22 1.98
N ALA A 32 14.74 -14.35 2.76
CA ALA A 32 14.94 -15.50 3.63
C ALA A 32 14.04 -15.46 4.87
N ASP A 33 13.66 -16.63 5.38
CA ASP A 33 12.87 -16.80 6.59
C ASP A 33 13.46 -16.02 7.78
N GLY A 34 12.62 -15.18 8.40
CA GLY A 34 13.00 -14.36 9.55
C GLY A 34 14.05 -13.29 9.27
N THR A 35 14.41 -13.02 8.01
CA THR A 35 15.36 -11.96 7.62
C THR A 35 14.68 -10.98 6.66
N PRO A 36 14.12 -9.86 7.17
CA PRO A 36 13.41 -8.91 6.32
C PRO A 36 14.29 -8.23 5.27
N PHE A 37 13.71 -7.99 4.10
CA PHE A 37 14.21 -7.04 3.11
C PHE A 37 13.73 -5.64 3.47
N VAL A 38 14.64 -4.66 3.37
CA VAL A 38 14.34 -3.25 3.64
C VAL A 38 14.74 -2.41 2.44
N LEU A 39 13.79 -1.59 1.99
CA LEU A 39 13.94 -0.65 0.89
C LEU A 39 13.71 0.77 1.40
N ASP A 40 14.78 1.56 1.41
CA ASP A 40 14.73 2.98 1.75
C ASP A 40 14.64 3.82 0.46
N LEU A 41 13.64 4.70 0.40
CA LEU A 41 13.34 5.55 -0.75
C LEU A 41 13.29 7.02 -0.33
N ASN A 42 13.48 7.92 -1.29
CA ASN A 42 13.35 9.35 -1.05
C ASN A 42 12.77 10.08 -2.27
N THR A 43 11.84 11.01 -2.03
CA THR A 43 11.13 11.73 -3.09
C THR A 43 11.99 12.68 -3.93
N ASP A 44 13.23 12.95 -3.53
CA ASP A 44 14.21 13.68 -4.35
C ASP A 44 14.50 12.97 -5.69
N ALA A 45 14.21 11.66 -5.77
CA ALA A 45 14.29 10.90 -7.01
C ALA A 45 13.14 11.21 -8.00
N LEU A 46 12.05 11.80 -7.53
CA LEU A 46 10.87 12.13 -8.34
C LEU A 46 11.10 13.37 -9.22
N SER A 47 10.29 13.50 -10.26
CA SER A 47 10.27 14.71 -11.08
C SER A 47 9.75 15.92 -10.28
N SER A 48 10.14 17.14 -10.64
CA SER A 48 9.58 18.34 -10.00
C SER A 48 8.07 18.51 -10.19
N GLU A 49 7.51 17.87 -11.23
CA GLU A 49 6.05 17.83 -11.42
C GLU A 49 5.39 16.94 -10.36
N ASP A 50 5.94 15.76 -10.13
CA ASP A 50 5.42 14.80 -9.15
C ASP A 50 5.59 15.29 -7.72
N GLN A 51 6.72 15.92 -7.39
CA GLN A 51 6.93 16.56 -6.08
C GLN A 51 5.94 17.71 -5.81
N GLY A 52 5.34 18.28 -6.85
CA GLY A 52 4.33 19.34 -6.73
C GLY A 52 2.90 18.83 -6.50
N LYS A 53 2.68 17.52 -6.53
CA LYS A 53 1.36 16.90 -6.34
C LYS A 53 1.05 16.71 -4.86
N ASN A 54 -0.24 16.61 -4.53
CA ASN A 54 -0.69 16.28 -3.19
C ASN A 54 -0.54 14.77 -2.94
N ILE A 55 0.65 14.34 -2.54
CA ILE A 55 0.93 12.95 -2.18
C ILE A 55 0.36 12.68 -0.79
N VAL A 56 -0.62 11.78 -0.72
CA VAL A 56 -1.43 11.50 0.48
C VAL A 56 -1.29 10.08 1.02
N GLY A 57 -0.50 9.25 0.35
CA GLY A 57 -0.30 7.87 0.77
C GLY A 57 0.81 7.16 0.00
N VAL A 58 1.09 5.95 0.43
CA VAL A 58 1.94 4.97 -0.28
C VAL A 58 1.22 3.62 -0.32
N LEU A 59 1.30 2.98 -1.48
CA LEU A 59 0.79 1.64 -1.76
C LEU A 59 1.98 0.73 -2.07
N VAL A 60 2.10 -0.37 -1.34
CA VAL A 60 3.06 -1.44 -1.62
C VAL A 60 2.26 -2.65 -2.05
N SER A 61 2.35 -3.01 -3.33
CA SER A 61 1.78 -4.22 -3.88
C SER A 61 2.83 -5.31 -3.93
N MET A 62 2.52 -6.49 -3.41
CA MET A 62 3.40 -7.65 -3.38
C MET A 62 2.73 -8.86 -4.01
N SER A 63 3.49 -9.62 -4.79
CA SER A 63 3.10 -10.93 -5.31
C SER A 63 4.23 -11.91 -5.12
N TYR A 64 3.89 -13.15 -4.87
CA TYR A 64 4.83 -14.21 -4.53
C TYR A 64 4.23 -15.55 -4.93
N ASP A 65 5.10 -16.45 -5.38
CA ASP A 65 4.73 -17.82 -5.71
C ASP A 65 5.07 -18.74 -4.52
N GLU A 66 5.46 -19.98 -4.79
CA GLU A 66 5.98 -20.91 -3.80
C GLU A 66 7.31 -21.44 -4.27
N ASP A 67 8.31 -21.31 -3.40
CA ASP A 67 9.67 -21.73 -3.70
C ASP A 67 10.05 -23.05 -3.01
N GLU A 68 9.08 -23.76 -2.44
CA GLU A 68 9.30 -25.07 -1.82
C GLU A 68 9.94 -26.09 -2.78
N GLU A 69 11.08 -26.65 -2.37
CA GLU A 69 11.76 -27.70 -3.10
C GLU A 69 11.32 -29.09 -2.60
N GLY A 70 10.81 -29.91 -3.53
CA GLY A 70 10.28 -31.23 -3.26
C GLY A 70 11.29 -32.21 -2.60
N ALA A 71 10.83 -32.96 -1.60
CA ALA A 71 11.60 -34.01 -0.96
C ALA A 71 12.10 -35.07 -1.96
N GLY A 72 13.42 -35.19 -2.15
CA GLY A 72 14.01 -36.15 -3.08
C GLY A 72 13.94 -37.61 -2.62
N GLY A 73 13.82 -38.55 -3.56
CA GLY A 73 14.00 -39.99 -3.33
C GLY A 73 12.81 -40.86 -3.76
N LEU A 74 13.06 -42.15 -4.03
CA LEU A 74 12.05 -43.08 -4.57
C LEU A 74 10.80 -43.20 -3.67
N GLN A 75 10.98 -43.02 -2.36
CA GLN A 75 9.94 -43.11 -1.34
C GLN A 75 9.03 -41.86 -1.25
N CYS A 76 9.49 -40.73 -1.80
CA CYS A 76 8.80 -39.43 -1.75
C CYS A 76 8.06 -39.11 -3.05
N ASN A 77 7.84 -40.11 -3.92
CA ASN A 77 7.10 -39.95 -5.16
C ASN A 77 5.63 -40.40 -5.01
N GLY A 78 4.76 -39.81 -5.83
CA GLY A 78 3.35 -40.20 -5.91
C GLY A 78 2.57 -39.81 -4.64
N PRO A 79 1.71 -40.68 -4.08
CA PRO A 79 0.84 -40.32 -2.94
C PRO A 79 1.59 -40.01 -1.63
N ASN A 80 2.90 -40.27 -1.57
CA ASN A 80 3.75 -39.94 -0.42
C ASN A 80 4.51 -38.62 -0.61
N SER A 81 4.37 -37.95 -1.76
CA SER A 81 4.98 -36.64 -1.98
C SER A 81 4.38 -35.62 -1.01
N PRO A 82 5.19 -34.84 -0.29
CA PRO A 82 4.69 -33.67 0.41
C PRO A 82 4.03 -32.71 -0.58
N GLN A 83 3.06 -31.94 -0.09
CA GLN A 83 2.51 -30.78 -0.79
C GLN A 83 3.12 -29.55 -0.16
N ASN A 84 3.22 -28.48 -0.95
CA ASN A 84 3.71 -27.21 -0.47
C ASN A 84 2.82 -26.69 0.67
N ALA A 85 3.45 -26.14 1.71
CA ALA A 85 2.77 -25.53 2.84
C ALA A 85 2.66 -24.02 2.63
N PRO A 86 1.59 -23.37 3.14
CA PRO A 86 1.47 -21.92 3.01
C PRO A 86 2.51 -21.15 3.82
N ASP A 87 3.09 -20.14 3.20
CA ASP A 87 3.95 -19.13 3.80
C ASP A 87 3.18 -17.86 4.09
N THR A 88 3.73 -17.06 5.01
CA THR A 88 3.19 -15.73 5.31
C THR A 88 4.19 -14.67 4.93
N ILE A 89 3.75 -13.72 4.12
CA ILE A 89 4.52 -12.57 3.66
C ILE A 89 3.91 -11.35 4.35
N SER A 90 4.73 -10.58 5.05
CA SER A 90 4.32 -9.36 5.75
C SER A 90 5.02 -8.16 5.12
N GLY A 91 4.24 -7.18 4.65
CA GLY A 91 4.75 -5.90 4.20
C GLY A 91 4.46 -4.79 5.22
N THR A 92 5.41 -3.88 5.40
CA THR A 92 5.25 -2.66 6.20
C THR A 92 5.70 -1.48 5.36
N ALA A 93 4.87 -0.43 5.30
CA ALA A 93 5.22 0.83 4.68
C ALA A 93 5.23 1.92 5.74
N THR A 94 6.31 2.71 5.77
CA THR A 94 6.51 3.79 6.74
C THR A 94 6.92 5.08 6.04
N HIS A 95 6.28 6.17 6.43
CA HIS A 95 6.61 7.52 6.04
C HIS A 95 6.36 8.46 7.21
N LEU A 96 7.43 9.12 7.69
CA LEU A 96 7.38 9.96 8.90
C LEU A 96 6.82 9.18 10.11
N GLU A 97 5.64 9.58 10.60
CA GLU A 97 4.89 8.98 11.70
C GLU A 97 3.80 8.00 11.24
N PHE A 98 3.56 7.90 9.94
CA PHE A 98 2.58 7.01 9.35
C PHE A 98 3.23 5.66 9.05
N THR A 99 2.70 4.61 9.65
CA THR A 99 3.11 3.23 9.43
C THR A 99 1.87 2.37 9.28
N ASN A 100 1.85 1.52 8.28
CA ASN A 100 0.90 0.42 8.20
C ASN A 100 1.60 -0.89 7.83
N THR A 101 1.03 -1.99 8.30
CA THR A 101 1.51 -3.36 8.05
C THR A 101 0.35 -4.22 7.58
N GLY A 102 0.61 -5.13 6.65
CA GLY A 102 -0.34 -6.14 6.20
C GLY A 102 0.35 -7.47 5.93
N ASP A 103 -0.43 -8.54 6.05
CA ASP A 103 0.02 -9.90 5.86
C ASP A 103 -0.78 -10.57 4.73
N GLY A 104 -0.14 -11.42 3.94
CA GLY A 104 -0.75 -12.30 2.97
C GLY A 104 -0.11 -13.68 2.93
N GLN A 105 -0.75 -14.63 2.25
CA GLN A 105 -0.26 -16.01 2.11
C GLN A 105 -0.35 -16.52 0.68
N ASN A 106 0.58 -17.39 0.28
CA ASN A 106 0.61 -18.10 -1.03
C ASN A 106 -0.24 -19.38 -1.05
N GLN A 107 -0.75 -19.85 0.09
CA GLN A 107 -1.68 -20.99 0.21
C GLN A 107 -1.13 -22.33 -0.34
N GLY A 108 0.18 -22.56 -0.37
CA GLY A 108 0.78 -23.72 -1.02
C GLY A 108 0.86 -23.57 -2.56
N GLY A 109 0.65 -22.36 -3.10
CA GLY A 109 0.71 -22.08 -4.54
C GLY A 109 1.23 -20.69 -4.92
N SER A 110 0.39 -19.67 -4.86
CA SER A 110 0.77 -18.28 -5.11
C SER A 110 -0.18 -17.32 -4.42
N GLY A 111 0.29 -16.11 -4.16
CA GLY A 111 -0.49 -15.10 -3.48
C GLY A 111 -0.05 -13.68 -3.83
N SER A 112 -0.88 -12.74 -3.41
CA SER A 112 -0.57 -11.32 -3.50
C SER A 112 -1.38 -10.57 -2.46
N HIS A 113 -0.86 -9.44 -2.02
CA HIS A 113 -1.59 -8.50 -1.18
C HIS A 113 -1.00 -7.09 -1.30
N ASP A 114 -1.78 -6.13 -0.83
CA ASP A 114 -1.44 -4.72 -0.83
C ASP A 114 -1.32 -4.20 0.61
N VAL A 115 -0.38 -3.29 0.83
CA VAL A 115 -0.23 -2.52 2.08
C VAL A 115 -0.31 -1.04 1.74
N THR A 116 -1.36 -0.39 2.23
CA THR A 116 -1.62 1.04 1.98
C THR A 116 -1.42 1.82 3.27
N THR A 117 -0.60 2.87 3.24
CA THR A 117 -0.45 3.83 4.34
C THR A 117 -0.90 5.20 3.84
N GLU A 118 -1.90 5.79 4.49
CA GLU A 118 -2.54 7.05 4.07
C GLU A 118 -2.47 8.08 5.20
N TRP A 119 -2.34 9.36 4.85
CA TRP A 119 -2.30 10.49 5.79
C TRP A 119 -3.27 11.61 5.44
N TYR A 120 -4.36 11.27 4.75
CA TYR A 120 -5.48 12.16 4.48
C TYR A 120 -6.77 11.56 5.04
N ASN A 121 -7.78 12.42 5.25
CA ASN A 121 -9.09 11.97 5.68
C ASN A 121 -9.91 11.47 4.49
N SER A 122 -9.71 10.21 4.11
CA SER A 122 -10.41 9.55 3.01
C SER A 122 -11.94 9.52 3.19
N THR A 123 -12.44 9.65 4.42
CA THR A 123 -13.89 9.61 4.69
C THR A 123 -14.62 10.86 4.21
N LEU A 124 -13.92 11.94 3.88
CA LEU A 124 -14.54 13.17 3.35
C LEU A 124 -14.87 13.03 1.86
N ILE A 125 -14.11 12.21 1.12
CA ILE A 125 -14.26 12.05 -0.32
C ILE A 125 -15.60 11.38 -0.66
N GLY A 126 -16.36 11.98 -1.56
CA GLY A 126 -17.66 11.48 -2.00
C GLY A 126 -18.79 11.68 -0.98
N THR A 127 -18.60 12.56 0.00
CA THR A 127 -19.59 12.84 1.05
C THR A 127 -19.98 14.30 1.12
N GLU A 128 -21.13 14.55 1.75
CA GLU A 128 -21.56 15.88 2.17
C GLU A 128 -20.98 16.17 3.56
N VAL A 129 -20.24 17.27 3.67
CA VAL A 129 -19.57 17.67 4.90
C VAL A 129 -20.26 18.91 5.44
N GLU A 130 -20.83 18.79 6.64
CA GLU A 130 -21.55 19.88 7.30
C GLU A 130 -20.73 20.48 8.45
N GLY A 131 -20.89 21.78 8.66
CA GLY A 131 -20.39 22.45 9.87
C GLY A 131 -18.89 22.69 9.89
N LEU A 132 -18.19 22.47 8.77
CA LEU A 132 -16.81 22.84 8.54
C LEU A 132 -16.72 23.96 7.50
N SER A 133 -15.66 24.76 7.57
CA SER A 133 -15.24 25.64 6.49
C SER A 133 -14.50 24.88 5.40
N GLU A 134 -14.44 25.44 4.20
CA GLU A 134 -13.67 24.86 3.09
C GLU A 134 -12.19 24.65 3.48
N SER A 135 -11.62 25.58 4.26
CA SER A 135 -10.25 25.44 4.76
C SER A 135 -10.07 24.29 5.74
N GLU A 136 -11.05 24.02 6.61
CA GLU A 136 -10.99 22.89 7.55
C GLU A 136 -11.14 21.55 6.84
N ILE A 137 -11.84 21.53 5.70
CA ILE A 137 -11.94 20.36 4.83
C ILE A 137 -10.62 20.16 4.07
N ALA A 138 -10.10 21.22 3.44
CA ALA A 138 -8.82 21.19 2.72
C ALA A 138 -7.67 20.76 3.66
N ASP A 139 -7.65 21.25 4.90
CA ASP A 139 -6.65 20.89 5.91
C ASP A 139 -6.63 19.40 6.27
N GLN A 140 -7.71 18.67 5.98
CA GLN A 140 -7.81 17.22 6.21
C GLN A 140 -7.50 16.39 4.95
N LEU A 141 -7.46 17.01 3.77
CA LEU A 141 -7.22 16.35 2.48
C LEU A 141 -5.84 16.65 1.90
N ASP A 142 -5.35 17.86 2.14
CA ASP A 142 -4.05 18.32 1.69
C ASP A 142 -2.96 17.87 2.66
N SER A 143 -1.98 17.13 2.12
CA SER A 143 -0.79 16.72 2.86
C SER A 143 0.08 17.90 3.30
N LYS A 144 -0.09 19.09 2.69
CA LYS A 144 0.72 20.29 2.91
C LYS A 144 2.21 20.05 2.72
N GLY A 145 2.54 19.16 1.77
CA GLY A 145 3.90 18.72 1.49
C GLY A 145 4.45 17.68 2.46
N ALA A 146 3.63 17.16 3.39
CA ALA A 146 4.04 16.08 4.28
C ALA A 146 4.46 14.83 3.50
N GLY A 147 3.87 14.58 2.33
CA GLY A 147 4.21 13.44 1.47
C GLY A 147 5.59 13.48 0.80
N LEU A 148 6.45 14.46 1.11
CA LEU A 148 7.83 14.51 0.61
C LEU A 148 8.82 14.05 1.68
N GLY A 149 9.93 13.46 1.23
CA GLY A 149 11.04 13.04 2.08
C GLY A 149 11.29 11.54 2.02
N ASP A 150 11.68 10.97 3.16
CA ASP A 150 12.09 9.58 3.30
C ASP A 150 10.90 8.64 3.46
N TYR A 151 11.02 7.48 2.83
CA TYR A 151 10.09 6.35 2.92
C TYR A 151 10.89 5.09 3.23
N SER A 152 10.32 4.18 4.02
CA SER A 152 10.90 2.87 4.28
C SER A 152 9.86 1.79 4.09
N VAL A 153 10.18 0.79 3.27
CA VAL A 153 9.36 -0.39 3.03
C VAL A 153 10.12 -1.60 3.57
N GLU A 154 9.48 -2.39 4.42
CA GLU A 154 10.02 -3.64 4.94
C GLU A 154 9.13 -4.79 4.46
N ILE A 155 9.73 -5.84 3.91
CA ILE A 155 9.05 -7.07 3.52
C ILE A 155 9.71 -8.22 4.26
N SER A 156 8.92 -9.05 4.94
CA SER A 156 9.42 -10.21 5.67
C SER A 156 8.64 -11.47 5.29
N VAL A 157 9.32 -12.61 5.42
CA VAL A 157 8.77 -13.92 5.10
C VAL A 157 8.86 -14.80 6.36
N SER A 158 7.76 -15.49 6.64
CA SER A 158 7.68 -16.60 7.58
C SER A 158 7.38 -17.87 6.79
N SER A 159 8.42 -18.64 6.50
CA SER A 159 8.37 -19.81 5.62
C SER A 159 7.93 -21.08 6.37
N ASN A 160 7.17 -21.98 5.75
CA ASN A 160 6.71 -23.24 6.31
C ASN A 160 6.95 -24.39 5.36
N GLN A 161 7.49 -25.50 5.86
CA GLN A 161 7.77 -26.67 5.02
C GLN A 161 6.62 -27.68 4.96
N GLY A 162 6.25 -28.05 3.74
CA GLY A 162 5.42 -29.19 3.40
C GLY A 162 6.00 -30.51 3.91
N SER A 163 5.18 -31.34 4.56
CA SER A 163 5.61 -32.65 5.06
C SER A 163 4.62 -33.78 4.80
N SER A 164 5.17 -34.98 4.65
CA SER A 164 4.47 -36.27 4.55
C SER A 164 5.25 -37.35 5.30
N PHE A 165 4.74 -38.58 5.34
CA PHE A 165 5.36 -39.66 6.12
C PHE A 165 6.77 -39.99 5.61
N GLY A 166 7.79 -39.55 6.35
CA GLY A 166 9.21 -39.79 6.04
C GLY A 166 9.77 -38.92 4.91
N CYS A 167 9.05 -37.87 4.51
CA CYS A 167 9.43 -36.93 3.44
C CYS A 167 9.07 -35.50 3.87
N GLN A 168 9.97 -34.55 3.65
CA GLN A 168 9.77 -33.14 3.99
C GLN A 168 10.44 -32.29 2.90
N ASN A 169 9.70 -31.32 2.38
CA ASN A 169 10.23 -30.34 1.44
C ASN A 169 11.20 -29.41 2.14
N SER A 170 12.09 -28.78 1.39
CA SER A 170 12.90 -27.68 1.92
C SER A 170 12.32 -26.36 1.48
N ASP A 171 12.31 -25.42 2.42
CA ASP A 171 11.83 -24.07 2.25
C ASP A 171 12.64 -23.18 3.20
N SER A 172 13.12 -22.07 2.67
CA SER A 172 14.04 -21.16 3.37
C SER A 172 13.67 -19.69 3.21
N GLY A 173 12.52 -19.40 2.61
CA GLY A 173 12.11 -18.05 2.21
C GLY A 173 11.37 -18.06 0.89
N GLU A 174 10.95 -16.88 0.46
CA GLU A 174 10.08 -16.70 -0.71
C GLU A 174 10.61 -15.61 -1.64
N THR A 175 10.43 -15.81 -2.95
CA THR A 175 10.67 -14.78 -3.96
C THR A 175 9.45 -13.87 -4.06
N VAL A 176 9.64 -12.60 -3.68
CA VAL A 176 8.59 -11.58 -3.66
C VAL A 176 8.87 -10.54 -4.74
N SER A 177 7.96 -10.41 -5.70
CA SER A 177 7.90 -9.24 -6.59
C SER A 177 7.11 -8.14 -5.90
N TYR A 178 7.59 -6.90 -5.95
CA TYR A 178 6.93 -5.75 -5.33
C TYR A 178 6.88 -4.54 -6.26
N THR A 179 5.88 -3.69 -6.03
CA THR A 179 5.77 -2.35 -6.61
C THR A 179 5.38 -1.38 -5.51
N VAL A 180 6.14 -0.29 -5.38
CA VAL A 180 5.86 0.82 -4.48
C VAL A 180 5.34 1.99 -5.31
N GLN A 181 4.14 2.46 -4.99
CA GLN A 181 3.51 3.60 -5.64
C GLN A 181 3.11 4.66 -4.63
N LEU A 182 3.31 5.93 -4.98
CA LEU A 182 2.80 7.05 -4.19
C LEU A 182 1.37 7.39 -4.63
N ILE A 183 0.48 7.57 -3.67
CA ILE A 183 -0.93 7.89 -3.88
C ILE A 183 -1.08 9.40 -3.91
N VAL A 184 -1.59 9.92 -5.02
CA VAL A 184 -1.87 11.34 -5.22
C VAL A 184 -3.37 11.56 -5.20
N LEU A 185 -3.82 12.50 -4.39
CA LEU A 185 -5.21 12.95 -4.34
C LEU A 185 -5.35 14.31 -5.05
N ASP A 186 -6.09 14.32 -6.14
CA ASP A 186 -6.68 15.54 -6.69
C ASP A 186 -8.10 15.68 -6.12
N TYR A 187 -8.46 16.83 -5.56
CA TYR A 187 -9.74 17.02 -4.90
C TYR A 187 -10.36 18.37 -5.22
N GLU A 188 -11.69 18.42 -5.17
CA GLU A 188 -12.49 19.62 -5.35
C GLU A 188 -13.51 19.74 -4.20
N ILE A 189 -13.61 20.94 -3.62
CA ILE A 189 -14.59 21.27 -2.58
C ILE A 189 -15.56 22.28 -3.17
N THR A 190 -16.85 21.95 -3.19
CA THR A 190 -17.88 22.83 -3.73
C THR A 190 -18.98 23.07 -2.71
N PRO A 191 -19.55 24.29 -2.60
CA PRO A 191 -20.71 24.53 -1.76
C PRO A 191 -21.86 23.61 -2.17
N TYR A 192 -22.48 22.95 -1.19
CA TYR A 192 -23.66 22.14 -1.45
C TYR A 192 -24.87 23.03 -1.71
N ILE A 193 -25.58 22.77 -2.81
CA ILE A 193 -26.80 23.49 -3.17
C ILE A 193 -27.93 22.45 -3.28
N GLU A 194 -28.84 22.46 -2.31
CA GLU A 194 -30.11 21.74 -2.44
C GLU A 194 -30.91 22.36 -3.58
N ILE A 195 -31.02 21.65 -4.70
CA ILE A 195 -32.00 21.97 -5.74
C ILE A 195 -33.33 21.37 -5.30
N GLU A 196 -34.16 22.18 -4.64
CA GLU A 196 -35.57 21.86 -4.47
C GLU A 196 -36.22 21.79 -5.86
N ASP A 197 -36.79 20.63 -6.21
CA ASP A 197 -37.61 20.47 -7.42
C ASP A 197 -38.74 21.53 -7.42
N LEU A 198 -38.68 22.48 -8.37
CA LEU A 198 -39.69 23.52 -8.60
C LEU A 198 -40.99 22.97 -9.21
#